data_AF-A0A377G7N3-F1
#
_entry.id   AF-A0A377G7N3-F1
#
_cell.length_a   1.000
_cell.length_b   1.000
_cell.length_c   1.000
_cell.angle_alpha   90.00
_cell.angle_beta   90.00
_cell.angle_gamma   90.00
#
_symmetry.space_group_name_H-M   'P 1'
#
loop_
_entity.id
_entity.type
_entity.pdbx_description
1 polymer ?
#
loop_
_entity_poly.entity_id
_entity_poly.type
_entity_poly.pdbx_seq_one_letter_code
_entity_poly.pdbx_strand_id
1 'polypeptide(L)'
;MPILNKLKPELIDALGKSGTLVTRYEALRASKDETLRDKPEAIQYIEDVIKRYKSIQATSPSNDKLRAKKESYLSLLKQHAAEMSICSFSKPEDLASRLERLDFEYDMINEMTKKLEQAGGDEDTCIAFLSSLLVINLSLASCGDSHHHGHPSRF
;
A
#
# COMPACT_ATOMS: atom_id res chain seq x y z
N MET A 1 3.19 20.37 2.35
CA MET A 1 1.93 19.84 1.76
C MET A 1 2.20 18.41 1.33
N PRO A 2 1.42 17.44 1.81
CA PRO A 2 1.59 16.05 1.38
C PRO A 2 1.13 15.97 -0.07
N ILE A 3 2.06 15.74 -1.00
CA ILE A 3 1.73 15.63 -2.42
C ILE A 3 1.15 14.24 -2.66
N LEU A 4 -0.14 14.07 -2.33
CA LEU A 4 -0.88 12.88 -2.74
C LEU A 4 -1.00 12.87 -4.28
N ASN A 5 -0.56 11.76 -4.87
CA ASN A 5 -0.61 11.56 -6.31
C ASN A 5 -2.05 11.36 -6.81
N LYS A 6 -2.29 11.55 -8.11
CA LYS A 6 -3.59 11.15 -8.68
C LYS A 6 -3.71 9.62 -8.63
N LEU A 7 -4.89 9.12 -8.30
CA LEU A 7 -5.16 7.69 -8.36
C LEU A 7 -5.10 7.20 -9.81
N LYS A 8 -4.41 6.08 -10.02
CA LYS A 8 -4.40 5.40 -11.33
C LYS A 8 -5.77 4.75 -11.60
N PRO A 9 -6.20 4.64 -12.86
CA PRO A 9 -7.49 4.02 -13.21
C PRO A 9 -7.70 2.62 -12.63
N GLU A 10 -6.65 1.81 -12.59
CA GLU A 10 -6.68 0.43 -12.08
C GLU A 10 -6.93 0.41 -10.57
N LEU A 11 -6.33 1.35 -9.84
CA LEU A 11 -6.56 1.52 -8.40
C LEU A 11 -7.97 2.04 -8.12
N ILE A 12 -8.50 2.93 -8.96
CA ILE A 12 -9.89 3.39 -8.88
C ILE A 12 -10.86 2.20 -9.00
N ASP A 13 -10.62 1.29 -9.95
CA ASP A 13 -11.45 0.08 -10.11
C ASP A 13 -11.31 -0.86 -8.90
N ALA A 14 -10.10 -1.02 -8.34
CA ALA A 14 -9.84 -1.85 -7.16
C ALA A 14 -10.53 -1.31 -5.88
N LEU A 15 -10.49 0.02 -5.67
CA LEU A 15 -11.15 0.70 -4.55
C LEU A 15 -12.67 0.53 -4.57
N GLY A 16 -13.25 0.30 -5.75
CA GLY A 16 -14.66 -0.05 -5.91
C GLY A 16 -15.60 1.15 -5.88
N LYS A 17 -16.81 0.94 -6.44
CA LYS A 17 -17.79 1.99 -6.73
C LYS A 17 -18.73 2.32 -5.56
N SER A 18 -18.78 1.52 -4.50
CA SER A 18 -19.67 1.74 -3.36
C SER A 18 -19.12 2.79 -2.39
N GLY A 19 -19.37 4.07 -2.69
CA GLY A 19 -19.54 5.17 -1.75
C GLY A 19 -18.37 5.55 -0.81
N THR A 20 -17.39 6.37 -1.19
CA THR A 20 -16.59 6.45 -2.42
C THR A 20 -15.17 6.69 -1.92
N LEU A 21 -14.37 5.62 -1.78
CA LEU A 21 -12.97 5.73 -1.34
C LEU A 21 -12.20 6.72 -2.21
N VAL A 22 -12.47 6.74 -3.51
CA VAL A 22 -11.92 7.71 -4.46
C VAL A 22 -12.23 9.16 -4.04
N THR A 23 -13.49 9.48 -3.73
CA THR A 23 -13.87 10.84 -3.30
C THR A 23 -13.20 11.23 -1.99
N ARG A 24 -13.10 10.30 -1.04
CA ARG A 24 -12.41 10.55 0.23
C ARG A 24 -10.92 10.78 0.04
N TYR A 25 -10.30 10.02 -0.86
CA TYR A 25 -8.92 10.25 -1.26
C TYR A 25 -8.74 11.63 -1.91
N GLU A 26 -9.60 12.00 -2.86
CA GLU A 26 -9.51 13.32 -3.50
C GLU A 26 -9.77 14.46 -2.50
N ALA A 27 -10.63 14.26 -1.50
CA ALA A 27 -10.81 15.23 -0.41
C ALA A 27 -9.55 15.38 0.46
N LEU A 28 -8.88 14.27 0.80
CA LEU A 28 -7.59 14.30 1.51
C LEU A 28 -6.52 14.99 0.67
N ARG A 29 -6.47 14.70 -0.63
CA ARG A 29 -5.52 15.28 -1.59
C ARG A 29 -5.76 16.77 -1.84
N ALA A 30 -7.01 17.21 -1.79
CA ALA A 30 -7.39 18.61 -1.91
C ALA A 30 -7.36 19.36 -0.57
N SER A 31 -7.05 18.69 0.54
CA SER A 31 -6.96 19.33 1.84
C SER A 31 -5.88 20.42 1.80
N LYS A 32 -6.16 21.54 2.46
CA LYS A 32 -5.20 22.64 2.63
C LYS A 32 -4.17 22.37 3.70
N ASP A 33 -4.30 21.25 4.38
CA ASP A 33 -3.42 20.93 5.47
C ASP A 33 -2.00 20.58 5.03
N GLU A 34 -1.04 20.93 5.88
CA GLU A 34 0.37 20.76 5.57
C GLU A 34 0.86 19.31 5.68
N THR A 35 0.12 18.46 6.42
CA THR A 35 0.40 17.03 6.65
C THR A 35 -0.89 16.20 6.81
N LEU A 36 -0.81 14.89 6.52
CA LEU A 36 -1.85 13.89 6.80
C LEU A 36 -1.64 13.17 8.14
N ARG A 37 -0.54 13.46 8.82
CA ARG A 37 -0.07 12.74 9.99
C ARG A 37 -1.06 12.81 11.15
N ASP A 38 -1.39 11.63 11.68
CA ASP A 38 -2.33 11.33 12.75
C ASP A 38 -3.74 11.92 12.55
N LYS A 39 -4.13 12.16 11.29
CA LYS A 39 -5.46 12.71 11.00
C LYS A 39 -6.53 11.65 11.01
N PRO A 40 -7.63 11.87 11.74
CA PRO A 40 -8.75 10.93 11.78
C PRO A 40 -9.26 10.57 10.39
N GLU A 41 -9.31 11.52 9.46
CA GLU A 41 -9.80 11.31 8.09
C GLU A 41 -8.86 10.41 7.28
N ALA A 42 -7.54 10.61 7.43
CA ALA A 42 -6.53 9.80 6.75
C ALA A 42 -6.48 8.38 7.32
N ILE A 43 -6.54 8.26 8.66
CA ILE A 43 -6.60 6.98 9.36
C ILE A 43 -7.85 6.21 8.94
N GLN A 44 -9.02 6.85 8.97
CA GLN A 44 -10.28 6.21 8.58
C GLN A 44 -10.28 5.79 7.11
N TYR A 45 -9.66 6.59 6.24
CA TYR A 45 -9.47 6.20 4.85
C TYR A 45 -8.65 4.91 4.72
N ILE A 46 -7.51 4.83 5.41
CA ILE A 46 -6.66 3.62 5.41
C ILE A 46 -7.44 2.41 5.93
N GLU A 47 -8.16 2.55 7.03
CA GLU A 47 -8.98 1.48 7.61
C GLU A 47 -9.98 0.90 6.59
N ASP A 48 -10.62 1.76 5.81
CA ASP A 48 -11.58 1.31 4.81
C ASP A 48 -10.92 0.69 3.57
N VAL A 49 -9.71 1.14 3.19
CA VAL A 49 -8.91 0.48 2.16
C VAL A 49 -8.48 -0.91 2.64
N ILE A 50 -8.03 -1.06 3.89
CA ILE A 50 -7.69 -2.36 4.49
C ILE A 50 -8.93 -3.28 4.52
N LYS A 51 -10.09 -2.75 4.90
CA LYS A 51 -11.35 -3.51 4.89
C LYS A 51 -11.70 -3.99 3.48
N ARG A 52 -11.50 -3.13 2.46
CA ARG A 52 -11.68 -3.49 1.05
C ARG A 52 -10.71 -4.59 0.62
N TYR A 53 -9.43 -4.46 0.97
CA TYR A 53 -8.39 -5.46 0.73
C TYR A 53 -8.78 -6.82 1.30
N LYS A 54 -9.12 -6.89 2.60
CA LYS A 54 -9.55 -8.14 3.25
C LYS A 54 -10.83 -8.71 2.65
N SER A 55 -11.78 -7.87 2.29
CA SER A 55 -13.01 -8.29 1.61
C SER A 55 -12.73 -8.96 0.26
N ILE A 56 -11.85 -8.39 -0.55
CA ILE A 56 -11.43 -9.01 -1.83
C ILE A 56 -10.61 -10.28 -1.56
N GLN A 57 -9.73 -10.27 -0.57
CA GLN A 57 -8.87 -11.40 -0.21
C GLN A 57 -9.71 -12.64 0.15
N ALA A 58 -10.82 -12.45 0.87
CA ALA A 58 -11.74 -13.51 1.26
C ALA A 58 -12.57 -14.09 0.09
N THR A 59 -12.54 -13.49 -1.10
CA THR A 59 -13.24 -14.03 -2.27
C THR A 59 -12.48 -15.22 -2.88
N SER A 60 -13.21 -16.23 -3.34
CA SER A 60 -12.64 -17.41 -4.01
C SER A 60 -13.18 -17.54 -5.44
N PRO A 61 -12.61 -16.78 -6.40
CA PRO A 61 -13.07 -16.82 -7.79
C PRO A 61 -12.79 -18.18 -8.44
N SER A 62 -13.79 -18.70 -9.17
CA SER A 62 -13.76 -20.01 -9.81
C SER A 62 -13.00 -20.06 -11.14
N ASN A 63 -12.70 -18.91 -11.75
CA ASN A 63 -11.99 -18.80 -13.03
C ASN A 63 -10.69 -18.01 -12.87
N ASP A 64 -9.63 -18.47 -13.54
CA ASP A 64 -8.30 -17.88 -13.58
C ASP A 64 -8.30 -16.39 -13.94
N LYS A 65 -9.17 -15.94 -14.86
CA LYS A 65 -9.28 -14.51 -15.21
C LYS A 65 -9.68 -13.66 -13.99
N LEU A 66 -10.65 -14.15 -13.20
CA LEU A 66 -11.11 -13.47 -12.00
C LEU A 66 -10.09 -13.59 -10.86
N ARG A 67 -9.34 -14.70 -10.81
CA ARG A 67 -8.23 -14.88 -9.88
C ARG A 67 -7.09 -13.90 -10.15
N ALA A 68 -6.64 -13.79 -11.40
CA ALA A 68 -5.63 -12.81 -11.80
C ALA A 68 -6.08 -11.37 -11.50
N LYS A 69 -7.36 -11.05 -11.76
CA LYS A 69 -7.92 -9.74 -11.42
C LYS A 69 -7.94 -9.49 -9.91
N LYS A 70 -8.31 -10.50 -9.11
CA LYS A 70 -8.25 -10.45 -7.64
C LYS A 70 -6.82 -10.16 -7.17
N GLU A 71 -5.83 -10.93 -7.61
CA GLU A 71 -4.43 -10.76 -7.21
C GLU A 71 -3.90 -9.36 -7.57
N SER A 72 -4.21 -8.89 -8.78
CA SER A 72 -3.87 -7.53 -9.21
C SER A 72 -4.48 -6.46 -8.29
N TYR A 73 -5.76 -6.62 -7.91
CA TYR A 73 -6.42 -5.69 -6.98
C TYR A 73 -5.83 -5.73 -5.59
N LEU A 74 -5.50 -6.91 -5.07
CA LEU A 74 -4.86 -7.07 -3.77
C LEU A 74 -3.50 -6.36 -3.74
N SER A 75 -2.69 -6.54 -4.78
CA SER A 75 -1.40 -5.86 -4.94
C SER A 75 -1.56 -4.33 -4.93
N LEU A 76 -2.48 -3.79 -5.74
CA LEU A 76 -2.74 -2.35 -5.83
C LEU A 76 -3.22 -1.76 -4.50
N LEU A 77 -4.16 -2.43 -3.82
CA LEU A 77 -4.70 -1.96 -2.53
C LEU A 77 -3.67 -2.06 -1.42
N LYS A 78 -2.86 -3.13 -1.40
CA LYS A 78 -1.77 -3.34 -0.44
C LYS A 78 -0.73 -2.23 -0.54
N GLN A 79 -0.26 -1.96 -1.75
CA GLN A 79 0.70 -0.88 -2.00
C GLN A 79 0.13 0.47 -1.56
N HIS A 80 -1.08 0.80 -2.04
CA HIS A 80 -1.70 2.09 -1.76
C HIS A 80 -1.95 2.33 -0.26
N ALA A 81 -2.47 1.33 0.44
CA ALA A 81 -2.70 1.44 1.88
C ALA A 81 -1.40 1.58 2.67
N ALA A 82 -0.31 0.92 2.24
CA ALA A 82 1.00 1.07 2.86
C ALA A 82 1.59 2.47 2.65
N GLU A 83 1.54 3.00 1.42
CA GLU A 83 1.96 4.37 1.11
C GLU A 83 1.20 5.39 1.96
N MET A 84 -0.12 5.24 2.05
CA MET A 84 -0.95 6.11 2.87
C MET A 84 -0.64 5.96 4.37
N SER A 85 -0.34 4.75 4.84
CA SER A 85 0.03 4.51 6.24
C SER A 85 1.33 5.21 6.61
N ILE A 86 2.34 5.17 5.75
CA ILE A 86 3.62 5.89 5.93
C ILE A 86 3.39 7.40 6.07
N CYS A 87 2.49 7.97 5.26
CA CYS A 87 2.18 9.40 5.30
C CYS A 87 1.28 9.81 6.48
N SER A 88 0.60 8.86 7.13
CA SER A 88 -0.48 9.16 8.07
C SER A 88 -0.19 8.77 9.51
N PHE A 89 0.76 7.88 9.79
CA PHE A 89 1.05 7.45 11.17
C PHE A 89 2.38 8.00 11.67
N SER A 90 2.35 8.66 12.83
CA SER A 90 3.58 9.08 13.50
C SER A 90 4.20 8.01 14.38
N LYS A 91 3.39 7.06 14.85
CA LYS A 91 3.79 6.03 15.80
C LYS A 91 4.17 4.74 15.08
N PRO A 92 5.32 4.13 15.42
CA PRO A 92 5.75 2.85 14.86
C PRO A 92 4.73 1.73 15.07
N GLU A 93 4.12 1.66 16.25
CA GLU A 93 3.13 0.64 16.60
C GLU A 93 1.87 0.73 15.73
N ASP A 94 1.39 1.95 15.48
CA ASP A 94 0.23 2.18 14.63
C ASP A 94 0.54 1.81 13.18
N LEU A 95 1.70 2.20 12.65
CA LEU A 95 2.16 1.79 11.33
C LEU A 95 2.28 0.25 11.23
N ALA A 96 2.93 -0.39 12.19
CA ALA A 96 3.15 -1.83 12.22
C ALA A 96 1.82 -2.61 12.14
N SER A 97 0.85 -2.23 12.97
CA SER A 97 -0.45 -2.89 13.03
C SER A 97 -1.23 -2.84 11.70
N ARG A 98 -1.08 -1.76 10.92
CA ARG A 98 -1.76 -1.64 9.61
C ARG A 98 -1.05 -2.44 8.54
N LEU A 99 0.28 -2.46 8.57
CA LEU A 99 1.08 -3.26 7.65
C LEU A 99 0.88 -4.76 7.88
N GLU A 100 0.77 -5.21 9.14
CA GLU A 100 0.44 -6.61 9.46
C GLU A 100 -0.93 -6.99 8.86
N ARG A 101 -1.93 -6.12 8.99
CA ARG A 101 -3.25 -6.32 8.37
C ARG A 101 -3.24 -6.29 6.84
N LEU A 102 -2.16 -5.83 6.22
CA LEU A 102 -1.95 -5.87 4.78
C LEU A 102 -1.07 -7.06 4.35
N ASP A 103 -0.79 -7.99 5.28
CA ASP A 103 0.02 -9.19 5.07
C ASP A 103 1.45 -8.84 4.60
N PHE A 104 2.04 -7.76 5.13
CA PHE A 104 3.48 -7.52 4.98
C PHE A 104 4.29 -8.43 5.90
N GLU A 105 5.47 -8.84 5.42
CA GLU A 105 6.40 -9.67 6.17
C GLU A 105 6.93 -8.94 7.40
N TYR A 106 7.14 -9.69 8.49
CA TYR A 106 7.61 -9.14 9.77
C TYR A 106 8.92 -8.33 9.63
N ASP A 107 9.89 -8.85 8.86
CA ASP A 107 11.18 -8.18 8.68
C ASP A 107 11.02 -6.81 8.01
N MET A 108 10.11 -6.72 7.03
CA MET A 108 9.81 -5.47 6.34
C MET A 108 9.08 -4.48 7.26
N ILE A 109 8.15 -4.96 8.08
CA ILE A 109 7.48 -4.15 9.09
C ILE A 109 8.52 -3.60 10.08
N ASN A 110 9.39 -4.45 10.59
CA ASN A 110 10.44 -4.10 11.55
C ASN A 110 11.44 -3.08 10.99
N GLU A 111 11.80 -3.18 9.70
CA GLU A 111 12.67 -2.20 9.05
C GLU A 111 11.98 -0.84 8.93
N MET A 112 10.72 -0.82 8.47
CA MET A 112 9.94 0.42 8.33
C MET A 112 9.70 1.11 9.67
N THR A 113 9.36 0.37 10.72
CA THR A 113 9.11 0.94 12.06
C THR A 113 10.36 1.53 12.69
N LYS A 114 11.51 0.84 12.60
CA LYS A 114 12.81 1.36 13.07
C LYS A 114 13.20 2.65 12.35
N LYS A 115 12.94 2.74 11.04
CA LYS A 115 13.25 3.95 10.27
C LYS A 115 12.35 5.12 10.64
N LEU A 116 11.08 4.84 10.98
CA LEU A 116 10.19 5.85 11.52
C LEU A 116 10.68 6.42 12.86
N GLU A 117 11.20 5.56 13.75
CA GLU A 117 11.80 5.99 15.03
C GLU A 117 13.08 6.81 14.84
N GLN A 118 13.92 6.42 13.88
CA GLN A 118 15.22 7.06 13.62
C GLN A 118 15.13 8.44 12.97
N ALA A 119 14.02 8.76 12.30
CA ALA A 119 13.92 9.97 11.48
C ALA A 119 13.90 11.28 12.29
N GLY A 120 13.78 11.24 13.62
CA GLY A 120 14.13 12.37 14.50
C GLY A 120 13.42 13.70 14.22
N GLY A 121 12.27 13.68 13.51
CA GLY A 121 11.46 14.86 13.20
C GLY A 121 11.53 15.37 11.75
N ASP A 122 12.41 14.84 10.89
CA ASP A 122 12.39 15.13 9.45
C ASP A 122 11.37 14.21 8.74
N GLU A 123 10.13 14.69 8.67
CA GLU A 123 8.99 13.96 8.12
C GLU A 123 9.15 13.67 6.62
N ASP A 124 9.60 14.64 5.82
CA ASP A 124 9.71 14.48 4.37
C ASP A 124 10.79 13.47 3.99
N THR A 125 11.95 13.52 4.66
CA THR A 125 13.01 12.53 4.46
C THR A 125 12.58 11.15 4.95
N CYS A 126 11.85 11.07 6.07
CA CYS A 126 11.29 9.82 6.59
C CYS A 126 10.34 9.17 5.57
N ILE A 127 9.37 9.94 5.07
CA ILE A 127 8.37 9.48 4.10
C ILE A 127 9.08 9.02 2.82
N ALA A 128 10.00 9.81 2.27
CA ALA A 128 10.73 9.46 1.06
C ALA A 128 11.51 8.14 1.21
N PHE A 129 12.16 7.93 2.35
CA PHE A 129 12.92 6.71 2.62
C PHE A 129 12.01 5.49 2.78
N LEU A 130 10.93 5.61 3.55
CA LEU A 130 9.96 4.54 3.77
C LEU A 130 9.21 4.17 2.48
N SER A 131 8.83 5.14 1.66
CA SER A 131 8.26 4.88 0.34
C SER A 131 9.26 4.18 -0.58
N SER A 132 10.54 4.52 -0.52
CA SER A 132 11.59 3.83 -1.29
C SER A 132 11.75 2.37 -0.87
N LEU A 133 11.78 2.09 0.44
CA LEU A 133 11.81 0.72 0.98
C LEU A 133 10.60 -0.09 0.51
N LEU A 134 9.41 0.50 0.53
CA LEU A 134 8.18 -0.13 0.06
C LEU A 134 8.28 -0.51 -1.43
N VAL A 135 8.73 0.41 -2.28
CA VAL A 135 8.89 0.17 -3.73
C VAL A 135 9.90 -0.94 -4.00
N ILE A 136 11.06 -0.94 -3.31
CA ILE A 136 12.10 -1.96 -3.49
C ILE A 136 11.55 -3.35 -3.14
N ASN A 137 10.90 -3.49 -2.00
CA ASN A 137 10.38 -4.78 -1.53
C ASN A 137 9.25 -5.32 -2.42
N LEU A 138 8.31 -4.46 -2.83
CA LEU A 138 7.23 -4.86 -3.74
C LEU A 138 7.75 -5.23 -5.14
N SER A 139 8.80 -4.55 -5.61
CA SER A 139 9.43 -4.89 -6.90
C SER A 139 10.18 -6.21 -6.83
N LEU A 140 10.89 -6.49 -5.73
CA LEU A 140 11.63 -7.74 -5.54
C LEU A 140 10.70 -8.96 -5.49
N ALA A 141 9.53 -8.82 -4.86
CA ALA A 141 8.49 -9.85 -4.85
C ALA A 141 7.93 -10.15 -6.26
N SER A 142 7.91 -9.15 -7.16
CA SER A 142 7.47 -9.32 -8.55
C SER A 142 8.54 -9.94 -9.46
N CYS A 143 9.82 -9.84 -9.12
CA CYS A 143 10.93 -10.37 -9.93
C CYS A 143 11.26 -11.84 -9.62
N GLY A 144 10.76 -12.39 -8.52
CA GLY A 144 11.01 -13.78 -8.09
C GLY A 144 10.40 -14.86 -8.97
N ASP A 145 9.51 -14.52 -9.92
CA ASP A 145 8.78 -15.49 -10.76
C ASP A 145 9.31 -15.60 -12.21
N SER A 146 10.57 -15.17 -12.45
CA SER A 146 11.17 -15.16 -13.79
C SER A 146 12.50 -15.91 -13.90
N HIS A 147 12.57 -17.12 -13.32
CA HIS A 147 13.64 -18.07 -13.65
C HIS A 147 13.14 -19.20 -14.55
N HIS A 148 12.64 -18.84 -15.74
CA HIS A 148 12.73 -19.77 -16.88
C HIS A 148 14.16 -19.75 -17.41
N HIS A 149 15.05 -20.49 -16.75
CA HIS A 149 16.26 -20.94 -17.39
C HIS A 149 15.85 -21.84 -18.56
N GLY A 150 15.83 -21.27 -19.76
CA GLY A 150 15.72 -22.02 -21.00
C GLY A 150 16.86 -23.03 -21.05
N HIS A 151 16.52 -24.31 -20.94
CA HIS A 151 17.42 -25.37 -21.35
C HIS A 151 17.79 -25.14 -22.83
N PRO A 152 19.07 -25.04 -23.20
CA PRO A 152 19.45 -25.21 -24.59
C PRO A 152 19.25 -26.70 -24.90
N SER A 153 18.13 -27.03 -25.52
CA SER A 153 17.97 -28.30 -26.21
C SER A 153 18.51 -28.15 -27.64
N ARG A 154 19.23 -29.19 -28.07
CA ARG A 154 19.65 -29.51 -29.45
C ARG A 154 20.96 -28.87 -29.91
N PHE A 155 21.89 -29.57 -30.56
CA PHE A 155 21.93 -30.89 -31.20
C PHE A 155 23.37 -31.43 -31.09
#